data_AF-A0AB33TDC6-F1
#
_entry.id   AF-A0AB33TDC6-F1
#
_cell.length_a   1.000
_cell.length_b   1.000
_cell.length_c   1.000
_cell.angle_alpha   90.00
_cell.angle_beta   90.00
_cell.angle_gamma   90.00
#
_symmetry.space_group_name_H-M   'P 1'
#
loop_
_entity.id
_entity.type
_entity.pdbx_description
1 polymer ?
#
loop_
_entity_poly.entity_id
_entity_poly.type
_entity_poly.pdbx_seq_one_letter_code
_entity_poly.pdbx_strand_id
1 'polypeptide(L)'
;MRWFSSSKPDHILCDIAQDDGRSTFEIASALTQEGWLELDHVSVGGESWWKATISGNALAQASFRRPITRATADKHVREVVDRARAFNADPAHLAQIVEVVVFGSYLDPTSADLGDVDFGGDGAPENSTGNLQR
;
A
#
# COMPACT_ATOMS: atom_id res chain seq x y z
N MET A 1 -5.69 15.15 -6.96
CA MET A 1 -4.72 16.10 -6.38
C MET A 1 -5.06 16.26 -4.90
N ARG A 2 -4.35 15.58 -3.99
CA ARG A 2 -4.55 15.78 -2.53
C ARG A 2 -3.55 16.81 -2.06
N TRP A 3 -4.05 18.02 -1.80
CA TRP A 3 -3.34 18.99 -0.99
C TRP A 3 -3.41 18.50 0.46
N PHE A 4 -2.29 18.07 1.03
CA PHE A 4 -2.23 17.81 2.46
C PHE A 4 -2.02 19.14 3.19
N SER A 5 -3.11 19.85 3.49
CA SER A 5 -3.09 20.91 4.50
C SER A 5 -3.63 20.35 5.81
N SER A 6 -2.81 19.57 6.51
CA SER A 6 -3.10 19.28 7.92
C SER A 6 -2.78 20.51 8.75
N SER A 7 -3.67 20.88 9.67
CA SER A 7 -3.44 21.92 10.68
C SER A 7 -2.49 21.46 11.81
N LYS A 8 -1.91 20.27 11.68
CA LYS A 8 -0.99 19.62 12.62
C LYS A 8 -0.07 18.64 11.88
N PRO A 9 1.10 19.08 11.38
CA PRO A 9 2.00 18.28 10.54
C PRO A 9 2.75 17.18 11.30
N ASP A 10 2.80 17.24 12.62
CA ASP A 10 3.31 16.21 13.53
C ASP A 10 2.51 14.90 13.47
N HIS A 11 1.22 14.94 13.16
CA HIS A 11 0.40 13.72 13.03
C HIS A 11 0.85 12.79 11.89
N ILE A 12 1.34 13.33 10.77
CA ILE A 12 1.79 12.51 9.64
C ILE A 12 3.07 11.75 10.01
N LEU A 13 3.97 12.39 10.74
CA LEU A 13 5.18 11.73 11.25
C LEU A 13 4.83 10.72 12.35
N CYS A 14 3.83 11.00 13.18
CA CYS A 14 3.33 10.05 14.19
C CYS A 14 2.78 8.76 13.55
N ASP A 15 2.04 8.87 12.46
CA ASP A 15 1.48 7.69 11.78
C ASP A 15 2.61 6.81 11.20
N ILE A 16 3.65 7.41 10.62
CA ILE A 16 4.84 6.68 10.11
C ILE A 16 5.67 6.09 11.27
N ALA A 17 5.80 6.82 12.37
CA ALA A 17 6.55 6.41 13.56
C ALA A 17 5.95 5.17 14.25
N GLN A 18 4.62 5.06 14.28
CA GLN A 18 3.92 3.95 14.93
C GLN A 18 4.20 2.59 14.28
N ASP A 19 4.39 2.56 12.96
CA ASP A 19 4.62 1.31 12.23
C ASP A 19 6.08 0.82 12.28
N ASP A 20 7.03 1.70 12.62
CA ASP A 20 8.47 1.42 12.47
C ASP A 20 9.26 1.50 13.79
N GLY A 21 8.59 1.77 14.92
CA GLY A 21 9.19 1.80 16.26
C GLY A 21 10.19 2.93 16.51
N ARG A 22 10.35 3.86 15.56
CA ARG A 22 11.15 5.09 15.69
C ARG A 22 10.28 6.23 16.18
N SER A 23 10.84 7.16 16.94
CA SER A 23 10.14 8.38 17.35
C SER A 23 9.98 9.35 16.17
N THR A 24 8.99 10.25 16.26
CA THR A 24 8.79 11.33 15.28
C THR A 24 10.01 12.24 15.13
N PHE A 25 10.73 12.47 16.23
CA PHE A 25 11.96 13.26 16.24
C PHE A 25 13.08 12.59 15.45
N GLU A 26 13.26 11.27 15.60
CA GLU A 26 14.28 10.52 14.85
C GLU A 26 14.01 10.54 13.35
N ILE A 27 12.74 10.37 12.95
CA ILE A 27 12.34 10.43 11.55
C ILE A 27 12.54 11.85 10.99
N ALA A 28 12.08 12.88 11.71
CA ALA A 28 12.27 14.27 11.29
C ALA A 28 13.75 14.63 11.15
N SER A 29 14.57 14.23 12.14
CA SER A 29 16.01 14.49 12.13
C SER A 29 16.70 13.81 10.94
N ALA A 30 16.36 12.57 10.64
CA ALA A 30 16.91 11.85 9.49
C ALA A 30 16.51 12.52 8.16
N LEU A 31 15.23 12.88 8.01
CA LEU A 31 14.74 13.56 6.80
C LEU A 31 15.33 14.96 6.63
N THR A 32 15.65 15.66 7.72
CA THR A 32 16.37 16.94 7.67
C THR A 32 17.84 16.76 7.33
N GLN A 33 18.50 15.75 7.88
CA GLN A 33 19.89 15.44 7.56
C GLN A 33 20.08 15.12 6.08
N GLU A 34 19.11 14.42 5.49
CA GLU A 34 19.07 14.09 4.06
C GLU A 34 18.52 15.23 3.17
N GLY A 35 18.14 16.37 3.75
CA GLY A 35 17.70 17.56 3.03
C GLY A 35 16.29 17.49 2.44
N TRP A 36 15.43 16.58 2.93
CA TRP A 36 14.03 16.45 2.49
C TRP A 36 13.07 17.33 3.31
N LEU A 37 13.38 17.57 4.58
CA LEU A 37 12.62 18.44 5.48
C LEU A 37 13.48 19.56 6.04
N GLU A 38 12.87 20.69 6.35
CA GLU A 38 13.48 21.76 7.13
C GLU A 38 12.53 22.22 8.24
N LEU A 39 13.10 22.63 9.39
CA LEU A 39 12.32 23.19 10.47
C LEU A 39 11.79 24.55 10.01
N ASP A 40 10.47 24.71 10.06
CA ASP A 40 9.81 25.97 9.74
C ASP A 40 9.77 26.86 10.99
N HIS A 41 9.18 26.37 12.07
CA HIS A 41 9.12 27.07 13.36
C HIS A 41 8.84 26.12 14.53
N VAL A 42 9.00 26.62 15.76
CA VAL A 42 8.55 25.94 16.99
C VAL A 42 7.40 26.74 17.57
N SER A 43 6.28 26.07 17.86
CA SER A 43 5.10 26.72 18.43
C SER A 43 5.39 27.21 19.86
N VAL A 44 4.54 28.11 20.37
CA VAL A 44 4.62 28.60 21.76
C VAL A 44 4.47 27.43 22.78
N GLY A 45 3.87 26.31 22.37
CA GLY A 45 3.74 25.09 23.15
C GLY A 45 4.93 24.12 23.05
N GLY A 46 5.98 24.47 22.30
CA GLY A 46 7.17 23.63 22.12
C GLY A 46 7.05 22.59 21.00
N GLU A 47 5.98 22.61 20.21
CA GLU A 47 5.78 21.69 19.09
C GLU A 47 6.59 22.16 17.87
N SER A 48 7.34 21.24 17.25
CA SER A 48 8.14 21.56 16.07
C SER A 48 7.32 21.41 14.78
N TRP A 49 7.32 22.44 13.96
CA TRP A 49 6.67 22.50 12.65
C TRP A 49 7.71 22.37 11.55
N TRP A 50 7.47 21.42 10.65
CA TRP A 50 8.40 21.08 9.57
C TRP A 50 7.75 21.36 8.22
N LYS A 51 8.56 21.78 7.24
CA LYS A 51 8.14 21.92 5.84
C LYS A 51 9.04 21.08 4.93
N ALA A 52 8.46 20.58 3.84
CA ALA A 52 9.22 19.88 2.82
C ALA A 52 10.04 20.87 2.00
N THR A 53 11.31 20.53 1.75
CA THR A 53 12.18 21.29 0.86
C THR A 53 11.73 21.13 -0.60
N ILE A 54 12.38 21.81 -1.55
CA ILE A 54 12.10 21.61 -2.97
C ILE A 54 12.37 20.16 -3.39
N SER A 55 13.49 19.57 -2.93
CA SER A 55 13.80 18.15 -3.13
C SER A 55 12.82 17.25 -2.39
N GLY A 56 12.44 17.59 -1.15
CA GLY A 56 11.40 16.89 -0.38
C GLY A 56 10.09 16.78 -1.12
N ASN A 57 9.61 17.92 -1.65
CA ASN A 57 8.43 17.96 -2.49
C ASN A 57 8.64 17.18 -3.80
N ALA A 58 9.79 17.31 -4.46
CA ALA A 58 10.07 16.57 -5.69
C ALA A 58 10.07 15.04 -5.47
N LEU A 59 10.60 14.55 -4.34
CA LEU A 59 10.55 13.15 -3.95
C LEU A 59 9.13 12.70 -3.62
N ALA A 60 8.38 13.50 -2.85
CA ALA A 60 6.97 13.21 -2.57
C ALA A 60 6.11 13.20 -3.85
N GLN A 61 6.49 13.99 -4.86
CA GLN A 61 5.87 14.03 -6.18
C GLN A 61 6.44 13.00 -7.16
N ALA A 62 7.55 12.32 -6.83
CA ALA A 62 8.08 11.23 -7.62
C ALA A 62 7.15 10.02 -7.45
N SER A 63 6.02 10.04 -8.16
CA SER A 63 5.03 8.98 -8.09
C SER A 63 5.68 7.63 -8.39
N PHE A 64 5.59 6.73 -7.42
CA PHE A 64 5.73 5.29 -7.64
C PHE A 64 4.67 4.86 -8.66
N ARG A 65 5.10 4.77 -9.93
CA ARG A 65 4.33 4.39 -11.14
C ARG A 65 3.09 5.25 -11.45
N ARG A 66 2.72 5.30 -12.73
CA ARG A 66 1.48 5.95 -13.17
C ARG A 66 0.29 5.09 -12.71
N PRO A 67 -0.80 5.68 -12.21
CA PRO A 67 -2.03 4.95 -11.96
C PRO A 67 -2.45 4.15 -13.19
N ILE A 68 -2.91 2.92 -12.98
CA ILE A 68 -3.52 2.07 -14.00
C ILE A 68 -4.99 2.40 -14.12
N THR A 69 -5.53 2.27 -15.33
CA THR A 69 -6.97 2.45 -15.56
C THR A 69 -7.75 1.29 -14.95
N ARG A 70 -9.01 1.54 -14.56
CA ARG A 70 -9.99 0.50 -14.18
C ARG A 70 -9.99 -0.70 -15.16
N ALA A 71 -9.98 -0.44 -16.46
CA ALA A 71 -9.97 -1.48 -17.49
C ALA A 71 -8.68 -2.34 -17.47
N THR A 72 -7.54 -1.73 -17.13
CA THR A 72 -6.26 -2.45 -16.97
C THR A 72 -6.29 -3.31 -15.72
N ALA A 73 -6.82 -2.79 -14.62
CA ALA A 73 -7.01 -3.54 -13.39
C ALA A 73 -7.97 -4.73 -13.58
N ASP A 74 -9.11 -4.54 -14.27
CA ASP A 74 -10.04 -5.62 -14.60
C ASP A 74 -9.40 -6.70 -15.45
N LYS A 75 -8.52 -6.31 -16.38
CA LYS A 75 -7.75 -7.25 -17.19
C LYS A 75 -6.84 -8.09 -16.29
N HIS A 76 -6.11 -7.48 -15.37
CA HIS A 76 -5.22 -8.21 -14.47
C HIS A 76 -5.95 -9.16 -13.53
N VAL A 77 -7.10 -8.76 -12.98
CA VAL A 77 -7.93 -9.67 -12.17
C VAL A 77 -8.37 -10.89 -12.96
N ARG A 78 -8.86 -10.70 -14.19
CA ARG A 78 -9.23 -11.83 -15.07
C ARG A 78 -8.03 -12.74 -15.34
N GLU A 79 -6.89 -12.17 -15.68
CA GLU A 79 -5.67 -12.95 -15.95
C GLU A 79 -5.18 -13.74 -14.73
N VAL A 80 -5.31 -13.20 -13.51
CA VAL A 80 -4.98 -13.93 -12.27
C VAL A 80 -5.92 -15.12 -12.08
N VAL A 81 -7.23 -14.90 -12.24
CA VAL A 81 -8.24 -15.97 -12.12
C VAL A 81 -8.02 -17.07 -13.17
N ASP A 82 -7.73 -16.69 -14.41
CA ASP A 82 -7.47 -17.65 -15.49
C ASP A 82 -6.21 -18.47 -15.22
N ARG A 83 -5.14 -17.84 -14.69
CA ARG A 83 -3.93 -18.57 -14.28
C ARG A 83 -4.18 -19.49 -13.09
N ALA A 84 -4.98 -19.08 -12.10
CA ALA A 84 -5.33 -19.94 -10.98
C ALA A 84 -6.10 -21.18 -11.43
N ARG A 85 -7.04 -21.02 -12.38
CA ARG A 85 -7.76 -22.14 -13.00
C ARG A 85 -6.82 -23.05 -13.79
N ALA A 86 -5.92 -22.49 -14.60
CA ALA A 86 -4.95 -23.26 -15.36
C ALA A 86 -4.00 -24.05 -14.46
N PHE A 87 -3.57 -23.45 -13.34
CA PHE A 87 -2.77 -24.13 -12.32
C PHE A 87 -3.53 -25.32 -11.71
N ASN A 88 -4.77 -25.11 -11.27
CA ASN A 88 -5.59 -26.18 -10.69
C ASN A 88 -6.02 -27.27 -11.70
N ALA A 89 -5.91 -27.03 -13.00
CA ALA A 89 -6.26 -28.00 -14.03
C ALA A 89 -5.17 -29.07 -14.26
N ASP A 90 -3.95 -28.82 -13.80
CA ASP A 90 -2.86 -29.80 -13.88
C ASP A 90 -2.81 -30.65 -12.59
N PRO A 91 -3.18 -31.95 -12.67
CA PRO A 91 -3.19 -32.84 -11.52
C PRO A 91 -1.79 -33.21 -11.01
N ALA A 92 -0.71 -32.79 -11.69
CA ALA A 92 0.65 -32.97 -11.18
C ALA A 92 1.00 -32.00 -10.03
N HIS A 93 0.20 -30.96 -9.82
CA HIS A 93 0.41 -30.03 -8.71
C HIS A 93 -0.06 -30.62 -7.38
N LEU A 94 0.82 -30.62 -6.38
CA LEU A 94 0.56 -31.15 -5.03
C LEU A 94 -0.33 -30.24 -4.16
N ALA A 95 -0.69 -29.07 -4.69
CA ALA A 95 -1.50 -28.06 -4.01
C ALA A 95 -2.42 -27.39 -5.02
N GLN A 96 -3.55 -26.89 -4.51
CA GLN A 96 -4.54 -26.15 -5.29
C GLN A 96 -4.75 -24.76 -4.69
N ILE A 97 -5.05 -23.81 -5.57
CA ILE A 97 -5.53 -22.47 -5.18
C ILE A 97 -7.02 -22.60 -4.89
N VAL A 98 -7.42 -22.43 -3.62
CA VAL A 98 -8.83 -22.56 -3.23
C VAL A 98 -9.58 -21.24 -3.28
N GLU A 99 -8.88 -20.13 -3.04
CA GLU A 99 -9.46 -18.81 -3.00
C GLU A 99 -8.48 -17.75 -3.52
N VAL A 100 -9.02 -16.78 -4.25
CA VAL A 100 -8.32 -15.54 -4.61
C VAL A 100 -9.22 -14.38 -4.19
N VAL A 101 -8.72 -13.55 -3.28
CA VAL A 101 -9.44 -12.38 -2.74
C VAL A 101 -8.75 -11.11 -3.23
N VAL A 102 -9.54 -10.12 -3.65
CA VAL A 102 -9.03 -8.81 -4.08
C VAL A 102 -9.21 -7.79 -2.97
N PHE A 103 -8.22 -6.91 -2.79
CA PHE A 103 -8.20 -5.88 -1.77
C PHE A 103 -7.85 -4.51 -2.34
N GLY A 104 -7.77 -3.52 -1.45
CA GLY A 104 -7.26 -2.20 -1.76
C GLY A 104 -8.20 -1.37 -2.64
N SER A 105 -7.60 -0.41 -3.34
CA SER A 105 -8.33 0.60 -4.12
C SER A 105 -9.21 0.02 -5.22
N TYR A 106 -8.95 -1.22 -5.66
CA TYR A 106 -9.77 -1.94 -6.65
C TYR A 106 -11.22 -2.11 -6.21
N LEU A 107 -11.48 -2.24 -4.90
CA LEU A 107 -12.82 -2.50 -4.37
C LEU A 107 -13.76 -1.29 -4.46
N ASP A 108 -13.23 -0.08 -4.70
CA ASP A 108 -14.04 1.11 -4.94
C ASP A 108 -14.45 1.19 -6.43
N PRO A 109 -15.73 0.96 -6.76
CA PRO A 109 -16.19 0.95 -8.16
C PRO A 109 -16.17 2.35 -8.80
N THR A 110 -16.05 3.41 -8.00
CA THR A 110 -16.05 4.79 -8.48
C THR A 110 -14.67 5.31 -8.84
N SER A 111 -13.61 4.58 -8.47
CA SER A 111 -12.23 4.98 -8.77
C SER A 111 -11.86 4.68 -10.23
N ALA A 112 -11.60 5.73 -11.00
CA ALA A 112 -11.19 5.62 -12.40
C ALA A 112 -9.70 5.25 -12.58
N ASP A 113 -8.87 5.73 -11.64
CA ASP A 113 -7.41 5.59 -11.61
C ASP A 113 -6.99 4.83 -10.35
N LEU A 114 -6.38 3.66 -10.53
CA LEU A 114 -5.94 2.77 -9.45
C LEU A 114 -4.41 2.78 -9.37
N GLY A 115 -3.82 2.72 -8.18
CA GLY A 115 -2.36 2.59 -8.06
C GLY A 115 -1.87 1.25 -8.63
N ASP A 116 -2.53 0.18 -8.19
CA ASP A 116 -2.24 -1.22 -8.45
C ASP A 116 -3.46 -2.10 -8.11
N VAL A 117 -3.28 -3.42 -8.16
CA VAL A 117 -4.29 -4.41 -7.75
C VAL A 117 -3.68 -5.38 -6.75
N ASP A 118 -4.24 -5.42 -5.55
CA ASP A 118 -3.79 -6.29 -4.47
C ASP A 118 -4.59 -7.60 -4.44
N PHE A 119 -3.87 -8.71 -4.28
CA PHE A 119 -4.47 -10.05 -4.16
C PHE A 119 -3.97 -10.73 -2.90
N GLY A 120 -4.88 -11.40 -2.20
CA GLY A 120 -4.57 -12.45 -1.23
C GLY A 120 -5.18 -13.77 -1.67
N GLY A 121 -4.86 -14.84 -0.97
CA GLY A 121 -5.46 -16.13 -1.25
C GLY A 121 -4.95 -17.20 -0.31
N ASP A 122 -5.76 -18.25 -0.19
CA ASP A 122 -5.43 -19.46 0.54
C ASP A 122 -5.13 -20.60 -0.43
N GLY A 123 -4.17 -21.43 -0.05
CA GLY A 123 -3.83 -22.67 -0.73
C GLY A 123 -4.16 -23.87 0.16
N ALA A 124 -4.61 -24.97 -0.46
CA ALA A 124 -4.82 -26.22 0.25
C ALA A 124 -3.97 -27.34 -0.37
N PRO A 125 -3.35 -28.21 0.44
CA PRO A 125 -2.77 -29.45 -0.08
C PRO A 125 -3.88 -30.37 -0.63
N GLU A 126 -3.53 -31.19 -1.61
CA GLU A 126 -4.42 -32.08 -2.39
C GLU A 126 -5.41 -32.91 -1.54
N ASN A 127 -5.06 -33.23 -0.29
CA ASN A 127 -5.83 -34.15 0.57
C ASN A 127 -6.71 -33.49 1.66
N SER A 128 -6.99 -32.19 1.56
CA SER A 128 -7.69 -31.46 2.65
C SER A 128 -9.21 -31.63 2.66
N THR A 129 -9.81 -32.22 1.61
CA THR A 129 -11.28 -32.35 1.47
C THR A 129 -11.83 -33.73 1.86
N GLY A 130 -11.01 -34.58 2.48
CA GLY A 130 -11.43 -35.89 2.98
C GLY A 130 -11.97 -35.81 4.42
N ASN A 131 -13.29 -35.95 4.56
CA ASN A 131 -14.01 -36.45 5.75
C ASN A 131 -14.64 -35.41 6.70
N LEU A 132 -15.81 -34.89 6.31
CA LEU A 132 -16.86 -34.43 7.24
C LEU A 132 -18.18 -35.15 6.90
N GLN A 133 -18.22 -36.47 7.07
CA GLN A 133 -19.45 -37.21 7.37
C GLN A 133 -19.11 -38.42 8.25
N ARG A 134 -19.31 -38.27 9.57
CA ARG A 134 -19.80 -39.32 10.47
C ARG A 134 -20.59 -38.67 11.60
#